data_AF-A0A954S5H6-F1
#
_entry.id   AF-A0A954S5H6-F1
#
_cell.length_a   1.000
_cell.length_b   1.000
_cell.length_c   1.000
_cell.angle_alpha   90.00
_cell.angle_beta   90.00
_cell.angle_gamma   90.00
#
_symmetry.space_group_name_H-M   'P 1'
#
loop_
_entity.id
_entity.type
_entity.pdbx_description
1 polymer ?
#
loop_
_entity_poly.entity_id
_entity_poly.type
_entity_poly.pdbx_seq_one_letter_code
_entity_poly.pdbx_strand_id
1 'polypeptide(L)' 'MSEKSTILVDLNDGCCRSCGGKLQIFHVDDCSLEVECVEEDCLDAYKVEPDAFADGGITYWPQAMVAFGQEAGE' A
#
# COMPACT_ATOMS: atom_id res chain seq x y z
N MET A 1 9.16 16.31 -13.25
CA MET A 1 7.83 15.71 -13.01
C MET A 1 8.09 14.59 -12.04
N SER A 2 7.83 14.81 -10.76
CA SER A 2 8.19 13.85 -9.71
C SER A 2 7.37 12.59 -9.93
N GLU A 3 8.04 11.49 -10.28
CA GLU A 3 7.47 10.15 -10.28
C GLU A 3 6.89 9.92 -8.89
N LYS A 4 5.56 9.98 -8.75
CA LYS A 4 4.91 9.57 -7.51
C LYS A 4 5.22 8.09 -7.33
N SER A 5 6.08 7.77 -6.37
CA SER A 5 6.48 6.41 -6.03
C SER A 5 5.31 5.65 -5.39
N THR A 6 4.29 5.30 -6.17
CA THR A 6 3.19 4.45 -5.73
C THR A 6 3.57 2.98 -5.87
N ILE A 7 3.46 2.23 -4.78
CA ILE A 7 3.86 0.82 -4.73
C ILE A 7 2.62 -0.02 -5.06
N LEU A 8 2.67 -0.77 -6.14
CA LEU A 8 1.57 -1.64 -6.55
C LEU A 8 1.66 -2.97 -5.81
N VAL A 9 0.56 -3.36 -5.16
CA VAL A 9 0.43 -4.67 -4.49
C VAL A 9 0.10 -5.73 -5.54
N ASP A 10 0.70 -6.91 -5.42
CA ASP A 10 0.33 -8.04 -6.26
C ASP A 10 -1.04 -8.60 -5.87
N LEU A 11 -1.85 -9.00 -6.85
CA LEU A 11 -3.18 -9.55 -6.60
C LEU A 11 -3.15 -10.85 -5.80
N ASN A 12 -2.04 -11.59 -5.85
CA ASN A 12 -1.85 -12.79 -5.03
C ASN A 12 -1.48 -12.45 -3.58
N ASP A 13 -0.89 -11.29 -3.34
CA ASP A 13 -0.52 -10.81 -2.01
C ASP A 13 -1.66 -10.10 -1.30
N GLY A 14 -2.43 -9.31 -2.04
CA GLY A 14 -3.55 -8.56 -1.51
C GLY A 14 -4.39 -7.97 -2.63
N CYS A 15 -5.69 -8.19 -2.55
CA CYS A 15 -6.66 -7.65 -3.50
C CYS A 15 -7.68 -6.78 -2.77
N CYS A 16 -8.32 -5.88 -3.51
CA CYS A 16 -9.38 -5.05 -2.96
C CYS A 16 -10.50 -5.93 -2.39
N ARG A 17 -10.88 -5.72 -1.13
CA ARG A 17 -11.97 -6.47 -0.50
C ARG A 17 -13.34 -6.24 -1.15
N SER A 18 -13.51 -5.11 -1.85
CA SER A 18 -14.79 -4.70 -2.43
C SER A 18 -14.99 -5.23 -3.86
N CYS A 19 -13.95 -5.12 -4.70
CA CYS A 19 -14.03 -5.52 -6.11
C CYS A 19 -13.07 -6.66 -6.51
N GLY A 20 -12.15 -7.07 -5.63
CA GLY A 20 -11.08 -8.01 -5.97
C GLY A 20 -9.99 -7.43 -6.89
N GLY A 21 -10.05 -6.13 -7.18
CA GLY A 21 -9.11 -5.43 -8.04
C GLY A 21 -7.76 -5.16 -7.39
N LYS A 22 -6.87 -4.52 -8.15
CA LYS A 22 -5.49 -4.25 -7.72
C LYS A 22 -5.44 -3.08 -6.73
N LEU A 23 -4.53 -3.17 -5.78
CA LEU A 23 -4.30 -2.15 -4.75
C LEU A 23 -2.97 -1.45 -4.97
N GLN A 24 -2.91 -0.18 -4.60
CA GLN A 24 -1.70 0.62 -4.55
C GLN A 24 -1.50 1.19 -3.15
N ILE A 25 -0.28 1.14 -2.64
CA ILE A 25 0.11 1.81 -1.41
C ILE A 25 0.48 3.24 -1.75
N PHE A 26 -0.19 4.18 -1.10
CA PHE A 26 0.04 5.62 -1.29
C PHE A 26 0.55 6.31 -0.02
N HIS A 27 0.47 5.64 1.14
CA HIS A 27 1.02 6.14 2.40
C HIS A 27 1.38 4.98 3.34
N VAL A 28 2.33 5.23 4.24
CA VAL A 28 2.78 4.28 5.27
C VAL A 28 2.90 5.00 6.59
N ASP A 29 2.59 4.28 7.65
CA ASP A 29 2.77 4.68 9.04
C ASP A 29 3.64 3.64 9.76
N ASP A 30 4.10 3.96 10.97
CA ASP A 30 4.95 3.10 11.80
C ASP A 30 4.37 1.69 11.99
N CYS A 31 3.04 1.58 12.00
CA CYS A 31 2.33 0.32 12.25
C CYS A 31 1.29 -0.08 11.19
N SER A 32 1.07 0.74 10.16
CA SER A 32 0.01 0.47 9.16
C SER A 32 0.38 0.96 7.76
N LEU A 33 -0.26 0.37 6.74
CA LEU A 33 -0.13 0.75 5.34
C LEU A 33 -1.48 1.25 4.82
N GLU A 34 -1.47 2.38 4.14
CA GLU A 34 -2.66 2.90 3.45
C GLU A 34 -2.66 2.44 1.99
N VAL A 35 -3.69 1.67 1.65
CA VAL A 35 -3.92 1.16 0.31
C VAL A 35 -5.15 1.80 -0.31
N GLU A 36 -5.08 2.02 -1.62
CA GLU A 36 -6.18 2.49 -2.45
C GLU A 36 -6.37 1.52 -3.61
N CYS A 37 -7.62 1.27 -4.00
CA CYS A 37 -7.90 0.49 -5.19
C CYS A 37 -7.65 1.31 -6.45
N VAL A 38 -6.86 0.75 -7.38
CA VAL A 38 -6.54 1.41 -8.65
C VAL A 38 -7.71 1.40 -9.65
N GLU A 39 -8.73 0.59 -9.37
CA GLU A 39 -9.92 0.49 -10.22
C GLU A 39 -10.79 1.73 -10.06
N GLU A 40 -10.99 2.49 -11.15
CA GLU A 40 -11.76 3.74 -11.15
C GLU A 40 -13.24 3.56 -10.72
N ASP A 41 -13.79 2.35 -10.89
CA ASP A 41 -15.17 2.02 -10.46
C ASP A 41 -15.26 1.74 -8.95
N CYS A 42 -14.13 1.46 -8.28
CA CYS A 42 -14.08 1.17 -6.86
C CYS A 42 -13.47 2.32 -6.05
N LEU A 43 -12.23 2.71 -6.34
CA LEU A 43 -11.47 3.77 -5.64
C LEU A 43 -11.56 3.69 -4.10
N ASP A 44 -11.75 2.48 -3.54
CA ASP A 44 -11.87 2.27 -2.10
C ASP A 44 -10.47 2.36 -1.48
N ALA A 45 -10.33 3.20 -0.46
CA ALA A 45 -9.09 3.40 0.26
C ALA A 45 -9.26 3.02 1.73
N TYR A 46 -8.31 2.27 2.28
CA TYR A 46 -8.35 1.79 3.65
C TYR A 46 -6.97 1.48 4.21
N LYS A 47 -6.90 1.42 5.54
CA LYS A 47 -5.71 1.04 6.29
C LYS A 47 -5.68 -0.46 6.48
N VAL A 48 -4.52 -1.04 6.23
CA VAL A 48 -4.22 -2.45 6.48
C VAL A 48 -2.96 -2.55 7.32
N GLU A 49 -2.92 -3.57 8.17
CA GLU A 49 -1.70 -3.94 8.86
C GLU A 49 -0.72 -4.53 7.84
N PRO A 50 0.60 -4.35 8.01
CA PRO A 50 1.59 -4.95 7.10
C PRO A 50 1.45 -6.48 7.02
N ASP A 51 1.05 -7.13 8.12
CA ASP A 51 0.82 -8.58 8.16
C ASP A 51 -0.43 -9.03 7.38
N ALA A 52 -1.29 -8.10 6.94
CA ALA A 52 -2.52 -8.42 6.19
C ALA A 52 -2.26 -8.87 4.74
N PHE A 53 -1.05 -8.65 4.21
CA PHE A 53 -0.65 -9.16 2.90
C PHE A 53 -0.13 -10.60 3.01
N ALA A 54 -0.33 -11.43 1.97
CA ALA A 54 0.05 -12.84 2.01
C ALA A 54 1.58 -13.07 2.16
N ASP A 55 2.41 -12.14 1.70
CA ASP A 55 3.86 -12.09 1.96
C ASP A 55 4.23 -11.57 3.38
N GLY A 56 3.24 -11.34 4.25
CA GLY A 56 3.44 -10.78 5.60
C GLY A 56 3.94 -9.32 5.58
N GLY A 57 3.72 -8.61 4.47
CA GLY A 57 4.14 -7.21 4.32
C GLY A 57 5.64 -6.99 4.22
N ILE A 58 6.44 -8.05 4.15
CA ILE A 58 7.91 -7.98 4.18
C ILE A 58 8.45 -7.29 2.93
N THR A 59 7.81 -7.48 1.78
CA THR A 59 8.24 -6.86 0.52
C THR A 59 7.81 -5.39 0.42
N TYR A 60 6.59 -5.07 0.87
CA TYR A 60 5.96 -3.77 0.60
C TYR A 60 6.23 -2.74 1.70
N TRP A 61 6.22 -3.16 2.98
CA TRP A 61 6.43 -2.27 4.12
C TRP A 61 7.79 -1.55 4.09
N PRO A 62 8.96 -2.21 3.89
CA PRO A 62 10.24 -1.50 3.81
C PRO A 62 10.33 -0.58 2.59
N GLN A 63 9.75 -0.97 1.44
CA GLN A 63 9.70 -0.10 0.27
C GLN A 63 8.85 1.14 0.52
N ALA A 64 7.70 0.96 1.17
CA ALA A 64 6.80 2.05 1.53
C ALA A 64 7.48 2.97 2.56
N MET A 65 8.13 2.42 3.58
CA MET A 65 8.91 3.21 4.56
C MET A 65 10.04 4.01 3.90
N VAL A 66 10.70 3.50 2.86
CA VAL A 66 11.70 4.26 2.10
C VAL A 66 11.05 5.34 1.21
N ALA A 67 9.94 5.01 0.55
CA ALA A 67 9.26 5.90 -0.39
C ALA A 67 8.47 7.03 0.30
N PHE A 68 7.88 6.74 1.46
CA PHE A 68 6.91 7.58 2.16
C PHE A 68 7.32 7.89 3.62
N GLY A 69 8.17 7.07 4.26
CA GLY A 69 8.55 7.22 5.67
C GLY A 69 9.58 8.32 5.97
N GLN A 70 9.84 9.25 5.05
CA GLN A 70 10.74 10.38 5.28
C GLN A 70 10.09 11.57 6.02
N GLU A 71 9.28 11.33 7.06
CA GLU A 71 8.80 12.40 7.97
C GLU A 71 9.08 12.15 9.46
N ALA A 72 9.90 11.15 9.83
CA ALA A 72 10.34 10.97 11.21
C ALA A 72 11.87 10.87 11.30
N GLY A 73 12.55 12.01 11.13
CA GLY A 73 13.97 12.16 11.39
C GLY A 73 14.31 13.61 11.67
N GLU A 74 14.41 13.93 12.96
CA GLU A 74 14.81 15.19 13.62
C GLU A 74 15.82 16.10 12.90
#